data_AF-A0A815M0C5-F1
#
_entry.id   AF-A0A815M0C5-F1
#
_cell.length_a   1.000
_cell.length_b   1.000
_cell.length_c   1.000
_cell.angle_alpha   90.00
_cell.angle_beta   90.00
_cell.angle_gamma   90.00
#
_symmetry.space_group_name_H-M   'P 1'
#
loop_
_entity.id
_entity.type
_entity.pdbx_description
1 polymer ?
#
loop_
_entity_poly.entity_id
_entity_poly.type
_entity_poly.pdbx_seq_one_letter_code
_entity_poly.pdbx_strand_id
1 'polypeptide(L)'
;MNSDISKNFRSPKERDFNELASRLLLRKLGLDVIELSADETLPEGVFVEDTAVICDGIALIYRPGLPGRLKEVDIIRTILRREGLCIVDIKDPLATIDGGDVLFTGREFFVGLSKTTNLAGAKAVASAFPEYPVPLLRVLL
;
A
#
# COMPACT_ATOMS: atom_id res chain seq x y z
N MET A 1 -17.22 6.68 -21.55
CA MET A 1 -18.09 7.24 -20.48
C MET A 1 -17.31 7.04 -19.19
N ASN A 2 -16.39 7.96 -18.90
CA ASN A 2 -15.46 7.83 -17.76
C ASN A 2 -16.19 8.28 -16.50
N SER A 3 -16.58 7.34 -15.64
CA SER A 3 -16.91 7.64 -14.25
C SER A 3 -15.61 7.89 -13.52
N ASP A 4 -15.23 9.17 -13.48
CA ASP A 4 -14.15 9.70 -12.66
C ASP A 4 -14.43 9.35 -11.18
N ILE A 5 -13.75 8.32 -10.66
CA ILE A 5 -13.88 7.86 -9.26
C ILE A 5 -13.49 9.00 -8.29
N SER A 6 -12.72 9.99 -8.78
CA SER A 6 -12.35 11.22 -8.09
C SER A 6 -13.55 12.09 -7.67
N LYS A 7 -14.78 11.82 -8.14
CA LYS A 7 -15.98 12.55 -7.71
C LYS A 7 -16.72 11.93 -6.51
N ASN A 8 -16.27 10.78 -6.00
CA ASN A 8 -16.88 10.12 -4.83
C ASN A 8 -16.31 10.60 -3.49
N PHE A 9 -15.56 11.69 -3.49
CA PHE A 9 -15.01 12.26 -2.27
C PHE A 9 -16.13 12.86 -1.40
N ARG A 10 -16.55 12.05 -0.43
CA ARG A 10 -17.48 12.39 0.67
C ARG A 10 -17.03 13.65 1.41
N SER A 11 -17.98 14.35 2.02
CA SER A 11 -17.74 15.63 2.71
C SER A 11 -16.67 15.47 3.81
N PRO A 12 -15.92 16.54 4.18
CA PRO A 12 -14.90 16.45 5.23
C PRO A 12 -15.40 15.79 6.52
N LYS A 13 -16.62 16.14 6.96
CA LYS A 13 -17.26 15.55 8.15
C LYS A 13 -17.50 14.03 8.03
N GLU A 14 -17.82 13.53 6.84
CA GLU A 14 -18.01 12.10 6.61
C GLU A 14 -16.69 11.34 6.56
N ARG A 15 -15.59 11.98 6.11
CA ARG A 15 -14.26 11.37 6.14
C ARG A 15 -13.78 11.18 7.58
N ASP A 16 -13.83 12.25 8.37
CA ASP A 16 -13.46 12.22 9.80
C ASP A 16 -14.25 11.14 10.57
N PHE A 17 -15.53 10.98 10.24
CA PHE A 17 -16.37 9.94 10.84
C PHE A 17 -15.92 8.53 10.44
N ASN A 18 -15.64 8.28 9.16
CA ASN A 18 -15.24 6.96 8.67
C ASN A 18 -13.87 6.54 9.21
N GLU A 19 -12.91 7.46 9.26
CA GLU A 19 -11.58 7.21 9.83
C GLU A 19 -11.68 6.88 11.32
N LEU A 20 -12.45 7.68 12.07
CA LEU A 20 -12.72 7.44 13.49
C LEU A 20 -13.39 6.07 13.72
N ALA A 21 -14.45 5.78 12.97
CA ALA A 21 -15.18 4.52 13.09
C ALA A 21 -14.29 3.31 12.79
N SER A 22 -13.48 3.38 11.72
CA SER A 22 -12.57 2.31 11.33
C SER A 22 -11.54 2.03 12.42
N ARG A 23 -10.89 3.07 12.94
CA ARG A 23 -9.90 2.96 14.01
C ARG A 23 -10.48 2.36 15.29
N LEU A 24 -11.64 2.83 15.72
CA LEU A 24 -12.31 2.31 16.91
C LEU A 24 -12.70 0.84 16.73
N LEU A 25 -13.16 0.46 15.54
CA LEU A 25 -13.49 -0.94 15.23
C LEU A 25 -12.24 -1.84 15.27
N LEU A 26 -11.13 -1.43 14.65
CA LEU A 26 -9.88 -2.19 14.66
C LEU A 26 -9.37 -2.42 16.10
N ARG A 27 -9.38 -1.37 16.94
CA ARG A 27 -9.03 -1.49 18.36
C ARG A 27 -9.99 -2.42 19.12
N LYS A 28 -11.29 -2.34 18.84
CA LYS A 28 -12.31 -3.21 19.45
C LYS A 28 -12.11 -4.68 19.06
N LEU A 29 -11.58 -4.95 17.88
CA LEU A 29 -11.21 -6.30 17.44
C LEU A 29 -9.90 -6.81 18.09
N GLY A 30 -9.28 -6.02 18.96
CA GLY A 30 -8.06 -6.40 19.69
C GLY A 30 -6.77 -6.19 18.91
N LEU A 31 -6.82 -5.48 17.77
CA LEU A 31 -5.62 -5.11 17.02
C LEU A 31 -4.89 -3.98 17.72
N ASP A 32 -3.56 -4.06 17.76
CA ASP A 32 -2.73 -2.93 18.12
C ASP A 32 -2.66 -1.96 16.93
N VAL A 33 -3.21 -0.76 17.13
CA VAL A 33 -3.34 0.24 16.08
C VAL A 33 -2.37 1.37 16.34
N ILE A 34 -1.39 1.50 15.44
CA ILE A 34 -0.48 2.64 15.37
C ILE A 34 -1.16 3.73 14.54
N GLU A 35 -1.40 4.87 15.17
CA GLU A 35 -2.02 6.03 14.54
C GLU A 35 -0.95 7.10 14.27
N LEU A 36 -0.92 7.61 13.04
CA LEU A 36 -0.01 8.67 12.64
C LEU A 36 -0.74 10.01 12.62
N SER A 37 -0.06 11.06 13.07
CA SER A 37 -0.57 12.41 12.95
C SER A 37 -0.72 12.78 11.48
N ALA A 38 -1.84 13.41 11.12
CA ALA A 38 -2.03 13.95 9.79
C ALA A 38 -0.93 14.97 9.46
N ASP A 39 -0.42 14.92 8.23
CA ASP A 39 0.53 15.87 7.68
C ASP A 39 -0.12 16.52 6.45
N GLU A 40 -0.50 17.80 6.57
CA GLU A 40 -1.17 18.54 5.48
C GLU A 40 -0.30 18.67 4.22
N THR A 41 1.01 18.41 4.33
CA THR A 41 1.92 18.36 3.17
C THR A 41 1.85 17.04 2.41
N LEU A 42 1.14 16.03 2.94
CA LEU A 42 1.02 14.67 2.41
C LEU A 42 -0.47 14.30 2.23
N PRO A 43 -1.13 14.81 1.17
CA PRO A 43 -2.57 14.61 0.97
C PRO A 43 -2.97 13.13 0.77
N GLU A 44 -2.03 12.29 0.34
CA GLU A 44 -2.25 10.84 0.13
C GLU A 44 -1.81 10.00 1.35
N GLY A 45 -1.39 10.63 2.45
CA GLY A 45 -0.85 9.95 3.63
C GLY A 45 -1.83 9.04 4.36
N VAL A 46 -3.13 9.14 4.07
CA VAL A 46 -4.16 8.21 4.57
C VAL A 46 -4.12 6.85 3.87
N PHE A 47 -3.57 6.78 2.65
CA PHE A 47 -3.46 5.56 1.85
C PHE A 47 -2.15 4.82 2.14
N VAL A 48 -1.99 4.38 3.38
CA VAL A 48 -0.79 3.67 3.86
C VAL A 48 -0.52 2.37 3.10
N GLU A 49 -1.55 1.76 2.49
CA GLU A 49 -1.45 0.52 1.70
C GLU A 49 -0.53 0.66 0.48
N ASP A 50 -0.36 1.86 -0.05
CA ASP A 50 0.49 2.10 -1.23
C ASP A 50 1.95 2.38 -0.87
N THR A 51 2.34 2.12 0.37
CA THR A 51 3.73 2.29 0.83
C THR A 51 4.46 0.97 1.00
N ALA A 52 3.74 -0.13 1.28
CA ALA A 52 4.32 -1.44 1.47
C ALA A 52 3.27 -2.56 1.42
N VAL A 53 3.72 -3.77 1.10
CA VAL A 53 2.99 -5.02 1.40
C VAL A 53 3.76 -5.84 2.42
N ILE A 54 3.03 -6.45 3.35
CA ILE A 54 3.59 -7.21 4.46
C ILE A 54 3.05 -8.63 4.41
N CYS A 55 3.94 -9.61 4.49
CA CYS A 55 3.59 -11.02 4.59
C CYS A 55 4.68 -11.76 5.38
N ASP A 56 4.27 -12.60 6.32
CA ASP A 56 5.16 -13.45 7.15
C ASP A 56 6.37 -12.73 7.77
N GLY A 57 6.15 -11.51 8.29
CA GLY A 57 7.19 -10.71 8.94
C GLY A 57 8.13 -9.96 7.98
N ILE A 58 7.92 -10.08 6.67
CA ILE A 58 8.65 -9.36 5.62
C ILE A 58 7.78 -8.20 5.13
N ALA A 59 8.37 -7.00 5.05
CA ALA A 59 7.73 -5.82 4.47
C ALA A 59 8.47 -5.42 3.19
N LEU A 60 7.83 -5.62 2.03
CA LEU A 60 8.31 -5.08 0.76
C LEU A 60 7.88 -3.61 0.68
N ILE A 61 8.87 -2.71 0.72
CA ILE A 61 8.64 -1.27 0.61
C ILE A 61 8.44 -0.90 -0.86
N TYR A 62 7.33 -0.25 -1.15
CA TYR A 62 6.97 0.16 -2.50
C TYR A 62 7.76 1.36 -3.00
N ARG A 63 7.69 1.52 -4.32
CA ARG A 63 8.24 2.66 -5.04
C ARG A 63 7.09 3.32 -5.81
N PRO A 64 6.32 4.21 -5.17
CA PRO A 64 5.20 4.86 -5.82
C PRO A 64 5.68 5.67 -7.02
N GLY A 65 4.92 5.64 -8.12
CA GLY A 65 5.25 6.38 -9.34
C GLY A 65 5.14 7.90 -9.20
N LEU A 66 4.51 8.38 -8.13
CA LEU A 66 4.34 9.80 -7.83
C LEU A 66 5.40 10.27 -6.79
N PRO A 67 6.31 11.20 -7.14
CA PRO A 67 7.38 11.64 -6.24
C PRO A 67 6.91 12.20 -4.89
N GLY A 68 5.70 12.79 -4.84
CA GLY A 68 5.12 13.35 -3.62
C GLY A 68 4.91 12.33 -2.49
N ARG A 69 4.88 11.03 -2.82
CA ARG A 69 4.62 9.95 -1.86
C ARG A 69 5.87 9.35 -1.23
N LEU A 70 7.07 9.77 -1.65
CA LEU A 70 8.32 9.24 -1.11
C LEU A 70 8.47 9.48 0.40
N LYS A 71 8.01 10.63 0.90
CA LYS A 71 8.04 10.93 2.34
C LYS A 71 7.10 10.01 3.13
N GLU A 72 5.95 9.66 2.56
CA GLU A 72 5.01 8.68 3.17
C GLU A 72 5.69 7.31 3.31
N VAL A 73 6.36 6.87 2.24
CA VAL A 73 7.13 5.61 2.24
C VAL A 73 8.22 5.59 3.31
N ASP A 74 8.96 6.67 3.48
CA ASP A 74 10.03 6.76 4.48
C ASP A 74 9.49 6.70 5.93
N ILE A 75 8.35 7.34 6.18
CA ILE A 75 7.66 7.28 7.47
C ILE A 75 7.23 5.84 7.77
N ILE A 76 6.52 5.19 6.84
CA ILE A 76 6.04 3.83 7.03
C ILE A 76 7.21 2.84 7.16
N ARG A 77 8.27 2.95 6.34
CA ARG A 77 9.48 2.14 6.47
C ARG A 77 10.05 2.19 7.89
N THR A 78 10.10 3.38 8.49
CA THR A 78 10.64 3.58 9.83
C THR A 78 9.78 2.88 10.89
N ILE A 79 8.46 2.98 10.76
CA ILE A 79 7.52 2.33 11.67
C ILE A 79 7.62 0.81 11.55
N LEU A 80 7.53 0.26 10.34
CA LEU A 80 7.60 -1.18 10.11
C LEU A 80 8.91 -1.79 10.63
N ARG A 81 10.03 -1.07 10.49
CA ARG A 81 11.32 -1.48 11.05
C ARG A 81 11.29 -1.49 12.59
N ARG A 82 10.66 -0.49 13.21
CA ARG A 82 10.52 -0.40 14.67
C ARG A 82 9.66 -1.54 15.22
N GLU A 83 8.63 -1.94 14.48
CA GLU A 83 7.77 -3.09 14.78
C GLU A 83 8.44 -4.45 14.46
N GLY A 84 9.73 -4.45 14.10
CA GLY A 84 10.55 -5.65 13.97
C GLY A 84 10.44 -6.39 12.63
N LEU A 85 9.80 -5.78 11.63
CA LEU A 85 9.65 -6.39 10.31
C LEU A 85 10.96 -6.35 9.51
N CYS A 86 11.19 -7.39 8.71
CA CYS A 86 12.29 -7.43 7.76
C CYS A 86 11.98 -6.54 6.56
N ILE A 87 12.68 -5.41 6.46
CA ILE A 87 12.50 -4.45 5.37
C ILE A 87 13.21 -4.93 4.11
N VAL A 88 12.46 -5.04 3.01
CA VAL A 88 12.97 -5.33 1.67
C VAL A 88 12.66 -4.15 0.75
N ASP A 89 13.69 -3.54 0.18
CA ASP A 89 13.52 -2.45 -0.78
C ASP A 89 13.58 -2.96 -2.23
N ILE A 90 12.76 -2.35 -3.09
CA ILE A 90 12.80 -2.59 -4.54
C ILE A 90 14.08 -1.99 -5.13
N LYS A 91 14.96 -2.86 -5.65
CA LYS A 91 16.27 -2.46 -6.17
C LYS A 91 16.22 -1.81 -7.56
N ASP A 92 15.27 -2.22 -8.40
CA ASP A 92 15.12 -1.68 -9.74
C ASP A 92 14.57 -0.25 -9.68
N PRO A 93 15.33 0.77 -10.13
CA PRO A 93 14.87 2.15 -10.06
C PRO A 93 13.70 2.47 -10.99
N LEU A 94 13.43 1.61 -11.98
CA LEU A 94 12.33 1.73 -12.93
C LEU A 94 11.08 0.96 -12.50
N ALA A 95 11.16 0.16 -11.43
CA ALA A 95 9.99 -0.52 -10.89
C ALA A 95 9.02 0.48 -10.28
N THR A 96 7.75 0.33 -10.62
CA THR A 96 6.65 1.08 -10.01
C THR A 96 5.62 0.07 -9.53
N ILE A 97 5.08 0.32 -8.35
CA ILE A 97 4.07 -0.52 -7.72
C ILE A 97 3.21 0.32 -6.78
N ASP A 98 1.93 0.00 -6.75
CA ASP A 98 0.90 0.65 -5.95
C ASP A 98 0.11 -0.43 -5.18
N GLY A 99 -0.38 -0.11 -3.99
CA GLY A 99 -0.97 -1.11 -3.09
C GLY A 99 -2.29 -1.65 -3.60
N GLY A 100 -3.08 -0.80 -4.24
CA GLY A 100 -4.35 -1.20 -4.86
C GLY A 100 -4.22 -2.28 -5.95
N ASP A 101 -3.03 -2.48 -6.53
CA ASP A 101 -2.77 -3.49 -7.55
C ASP A 101 -2.29 -4.84 -6.99
N VAL A 102 -2.10 -4.97 -5.67
CA VAL A 102 -1.59 -6.19 -5.03
C VAL A 102 -2.65 -6.84 -4.15
N LEU A 103 -3.07 -8.05 -4.52
CA LEU A 103 -4.02 -8.84 -3.76
C LEU A 103 -3.36 -10.11 -3.22
N PHE A 104 -3.28 -10.24 -1.90
CA PHE A 104 -2.87 -11.49 -1.26
C PHE A 104 -4.08 -12.31 -0.82
N THR A 105 -4.11 -13.58 -1.21
CA THR A 105 -5.24 -14.49 -0.90
C THR A 105 -5.02 -15.38 0.32
N GLY A 106 -3.86 -15.27 0.97
CA GLY A 106 -3.37 -16.26 1.94
C GLY A 106 -2.65 -17.45 1.31
N ARG A 107 -2.63 -17.55 -0.04
CA ARG A 107 -1.99 -18.66 -0.79
C ARG A 107 -1.14 -18.20 -1.96
N GLU A 108 -1.46 -17.04 -2.52
CA GLU A 108 -0.78 -16.46 -3.68
C GLU A 108 -1.02 -14.95 -3.71
N PHE A 109 -0.15 -14.24 -4.41
CA PHE A 109 -0.33 -12.82 -4.74
C PHE A 109 -0.81 -12.67 -6.17
N PHE A 110 -1.87 -11.91 -6.39
CA PHE A 110 -2.18 -11.38 -7.72
C PHE A 110 -1.63 -9.98 -7.83
N VAL A 111 -0.92 -9.69 -8.91
CA VAL A 111 -0.43 -8.34 -9.21
C VAL A 111 -1.03 -7.85 -10.52
N GLY A 112 -1.82 -6.77 -10.43
CA GLY A 112 -2.37 -6.05 -11.56
C GLY A 112 -1.31 -5.24 -12.28
N LEU A 113 -1.21 -5.39 -13.61
CA LEU A 113 -0.43 -4.47 -14.43
C LEU A 113 -1.32 -3.27 -14.81
N SER A 114 -0.90 -2.08 -14.39
CA SER A 114 -1.69 -0.86 -14.49
C SER A 114 -0.81 0.33 -14.95
N LYS A 115 -1.34 1.56 -14.84
CA LYS A 115 -0.55 2.78 -15.08
C LYS A 115 0.45 3.05 -13.97
N THR A 116 0.20 2.55 -12.77
CA THR A 116 0.99 2.78 -11.55
C THR A 116 1.84 1.56 -11.19
N THR A 117 1.43 0.35 -11.60
CA THR A 117 2.17 -0.89 -11.37
C THR A 117 2.66 -1.52 -12.66
N ASN A 118 3.99 -1.70 -12.78
CA ASN A 118 4.63 -2.28 -13.96
C ASN A 118 5.19 -3.69 -13.69
N LEU A 119 5.69 -4.34 -14.75
CA LEU A 119 6.22 -5.70 -14.66
C LEU A 119 7.41 -5.81 -13.69
N ALA A 120 8.24 -4.78 -13.58
CA ALA A 120 9.37 -4.79 -12.66
C ALA A 120 8.90 -4.70 -11.19
N GLY A 121 7.85 -3.92 -10.91
CA GLY A 121 7.15 -3.91 -9.62
C GLY A 121 6.57 -5.27 -9.25
N ALA A 122 5.85 -5.90 -10.19
CA ALA A 122 5.28 -7.23 -9.96
C ALA A 122 6.36 -8.31 -9.70
N LYS A 123 7.49 -8.26 -10.42
CA LYS A 123 8.64 -9.14 -10.16
C LYS A 123 9.27 -8.89 -8.80
N ALA A 124 9.22 -7.66 -8.28
CA ALA A 124 9.72 -7.36 -6.95
C ALA A 124 8.88 -8.06 -5.86
N VAL A 125 7.55 -8.14 -6.02
CA VAL A 125 6.68 -8.93 -5.14
C VAL A 125 7.09 -10.40 -5.16
N ALA A 126 7.23 -10.99 -6.35
CA ALA A 126 7.67 -12.38 -6.49
C ALA A 126 9.06 -12.66 -5.87
N SER A 127 9.97 -11.68 -5.96
CA SER A 127 11.31 -11.80 -5.38
C SER A 127 11.32 -11.66 -3.86
N ALA A 128 10.42 -10.84 -3.31
CA ALA A 128 10.30 -10.61 -1.87
C ALA A 128 9.60 -11.78 -1.15
N PHE A 129 8.68 -12.46 -1.84
CA PHE A 129 7.85 -13.52 -1.27
C PHE A 129 7.95 -14.82 -2.11
N PRO A 130 9.13 -15.47 -2.16
CA PRO A 130 9.38 -16.61 -3.04
C PRO A 130 8.55 -17.87 -2.71
N GLU A 131 8.00 -17.95 -1.50
CA GLU A 131 7.11 -19.04 -1.04
C GLU A 131 5.72 -18.99 -1.71
N TYR A 132 5.34 -17.85 -2.28
CA TYR A 132 3.99 -17.62 -2.81
C TYR A 132 4.02 -17.45 -4.33
N PRO A 133 3.13 -18.14 -5.07
CA PRO A 133 2.93 -17.85 -6.48
C PRO A 133 2.52 -16.39 -6.70
N VAL A 134 2.99 -15.80 -7.80
CA VAL A 134 2.64 -14.43 -8.19
C VAL A 134 2.13 -14.37 -9.65
N PRO A 135 0.90 -14.83 -9.94
CA PRO A 135 0.32 -14.69 -11.26
C PRO A 135 0.12 -13.20 -11.63
N LEU A 136 0.49 -12.85 -12.87
CA LEU A 136 0.28 -11.51 -13.40
C LEU A 136 -1.11 -11.40 -14.01
N LEU A 137 -1.86 -10.37 -13.60
CA LEU A 137 -3.16 -10.05 -14.20
C LEU A 137 -3.03 -8.80 -15.06
N ARG A 138 -3.34 -8.94 -16.36
CA ARG A 138 -3.51 -7.77 -17.22
C ARG A 138 -4.91 -7.22 -16.99
N VAL A 139 -5.00 -6.13 -16.24
CA VAL A 139 -6.28 -5.43 -16.06
C VAL A 139 -6.50 -4.57 -17.31
N LEU A 140 -7.44 -5.00 -18.16
CA LEU A 140 -7.90 -4.19 -19.29
C LEU A 140 -8.90 -3.16 -18.74
N LEU A 141 -8.40 -2.00 -18.34
CA LEU A 141 -9.22 -0.81 -18.05
C LEU A 141 -9.29 0.12 -19.26
#